data_AF-A0A0F1B020-F1
#
_entry.id   AF-A0A0F1B020-F1
#
_cell.length_a   1.000
_cell.length_b   1.000
_cell.length_c   1.000
_cell.angle_alpha   90.00
_cell.angle_beta   90.00
_cell.angle_gamma   90.00
#
_symmetry.space_group_name_H-M   'P 1'
#
loop_
_entity.id
_entity.type
_entity.pdbx_description
1 polymer ?
#
loop_
_entity_poly.entity_id
_entity_poly.type
_entity_poly.pdbx_seq_one_letter_code
_entity_poly.pdbx_strand_id
1 'polypeptide(L)'
;DNGSPWGDTTGTWTALELWLMRQGIRVGHSRPYHPQTQGKLERFHRSLKAEVLQGKWFADSGELQRAFDHWRTVYNLERPHEALDMAVPGSRYQPSSRRYSGNTTPPEYDEGVMVRKVDISGKLSVKGVSLSAGKAFRGERVGLKETQEDGCYEVWWYSTKVGVIDLKKKSITMGKGC
;
A
#
# COMPACT_ATOMS: atom_id res chain seq x y z
N ASP A 1 -2.21 4.89 7.41
CA ASP A 1 -0.98 4.90 8.23
C ASP A 1 0.19 5.30 7.34
N ASN A 2 1.19 6.00 7.88
CA ASN A 2 2.38 6.45 7.17
C ASN A 2 3.64 5.71 7.62
N GLY A 3 3.54 4.85 8.65
CA GLY A 3 4.64 4.01 9.11
C GLY A 3 4.92 2.84 8.18
N SER A 4 6.16 2.34 8.23
CA SER A 4 6.55 1.09 7.58
C SER A 4 5.72 -0.08 8.14
N PRO A 5 5.27 -1.04 7.32
CA PRO A 5 5.52 -1.20 5.88
C PRO A 5 4.52 -0.46 4.97
N TRP A 6 3.50 0.18 5.56
CA TRP A 6 2.37 0.78 4.84
C TRP A 6 2.75 2.03 4.06
N GLY A 7 3.73 2.79 4.56
CA GLY A 7 4.34 3.92 3.88
C GLY A 7 5.78 4.14 4.35
N ASP A 8 6.35 5.26 3.92
CA ASP A 8 7.62 5.77 4.41
C ASP A 8 7.43 7.26 4.74
N THR A 9 7.98 7.72 5.86
CA THR A 9 7.93 9.13 6.29
C THR A 9 8.65 10.05 5.30
N THR A 10 9.50 9.49 4.43
CA THR A 10 10.19 10.21 3.35
C THR A 10 9.34 10.42 2.09
N GLY A 11 8.15 9.81 1.99
CA GLY A 11 7.31 9.87 0.79
C GLY A 11 7.72 8.91 -0.33
N THR A 12 8.67 8.01 -0.07
CA THR A 12 9.06 6.96 -1.02
C THR A 12 8.03 5.83 -1.06
N TRP A 13 8.09 5.04 -2.13
CA TRP A 13 7.27 3.85 -2.32
C TRP A 13 7.81 2.68 -1.52
N THR A 14 6.92 1.90 -0.87
CA THR A 14 7.28 0.63 -0.23
C THR A 14 6.94 -0.58 -1.11
N ALA A 15 7.56 -1.73 -0.82
CA ALA A 15 7.24 -2.97 -1.53
C ALA A 15 5.78 -3.42 -1.34
N LEU A 16 5.19 -3.13 -0.17
CA LEU A 16 3.78 -3.44 0.11
C LEU A 16 2.85 -2.58 -0.74
N GLU A 17 3.18 -1.31 -0.94
CA GLU A 17 2.39 -0.42 -1.79
C GLU A 17 2.41 -0.87 -3.24
N LEU A 18 3.59 -1.20 -3.78
CA LEU A 18 3.70 -1.76 -5.12
C LEU A 18 2.92 -3.07 -5.23
N TRP A 19 3.00 -3.95 -4.23
CA TRP A 19 2.22 -5.19 -4.24
C TRP A 19 0.71 -4.91 -4.31
N LEU A 20 0.18 -3.96 -3.51
CA LEU A 20 -1.23 -3.56 -3.56
C LEU A 20 -1.61 -2.93 -4.90
N MET A 21 -0.80 -2.00 -5.40
CA MET A 21 -1.04 -1.32 -6.67
C MET A 21 -1.01 -2.28 -7.85
N ARG A 22 -0.17 -3.33 -7.81
CA ARG A 22 -0.15 -4.41 -8.80
C ARG A 22 -1.51 -5.11 -8.89
N GLN A 23 -2.18 -5.26 -7.76
CA GLN A 23 -3.53 -5.80 -7.67
C GLN A 23 -4.60 -4.76 -8.05
N GLY A 24 -4.22 -3.61 -8.63
CA GLY A 24 -5.13 -2.51 -8.94
C GLY A 24 -5.81 -1.92 -7.70
N ILE A 25 -5.13 -1.94 -6.55
CA ILE A 25 -5.60 -1.29 -5.32
C ILE A 25 -4.90 0.06 -5.21
N ARG A 26 -5.70 1.14 -5.17
CA ARG A 26 -5.17 2.48 -4.93
C ARG A 26 -4.84 2.64 -3.44
N VAL A 27 -3.58 2.93 -3.14
CA VAL A 27 -3.14 3.18 -1.76
C VAL A 27 -3.37 4.65 -1.41
N GLY A 28 -3.99 4.89 -0.26
CA GLY A 28 -4.21 6.22 0.30
C GLY A 28 -3.58 6.35 1.68
N HIS A 29 -2.95 7.48 1.93
CA HIS A 29 -2.33 7.81 3.21
C HIS A 29 -3.14 8.86 3.95
N SER A 30 -3.25 8.68 5.27
CA SER A 30 -3.82 9.72 6.14
C SER A 30 -2.91 10.93 6.12
N ARG A 31 -3.50 12.14 6.02
CA ARG A 31 -2.74 13.38 6.20
C ARG A 31 -2.11 13.40 7.60
N PRO A 32 -0.89 13.94 7.75
CA PRO A 32 -0.31 14.19 9.06
C PRO A 32 -1.28 14.98 9.95
N TYR A 33 -1.30 14.66 11.25
CA TYR A 33 -2.13 15.34 12.25
C TYR A 33 -3.66 15.25 12.04
N HIS A 34 -4.15 14.18 11.40
CA HIS A 34 -5.59 13.94 11.23
C HIS A 34 -6.11 12.71 12.05
N PRO A 35 -6.15 12.81 13.40
CA PRO A 35 -6.44 11.68 14.30
C PRO A 35 -7.83 11.07 14.10
N GLN A 36 -8.77 11.84 13.55
CA GLN A 36 -10.13 11.37 13.24
C GLN A 36 -10.14 10.15 12.28
N THR A 37 -9.09 9.95 11.48
CA THR A 37 -9.01 8.78 10.58
C THR A 37 -8.69 7.47 11.30
N GLN A 38 -8.10 7.52 12.50
CA GLN A 38 -7.67 6.33 13.25
C GLN A 38 -8.62 5.93 14.39
N GLY A 39 -9.54 6.82 14.79
CA GLY A 39 -10.41 6.60 15.96
C GLY A 39 -11.24 5.31 15.93
N LYS A 40 -11.65 4.84 14.74
CA LYS A 40 -12.36 3.55 14.60
C LYS A 40 -11.46 2.37 14.97
N LEU A 41 -10.22 2.37 14.46
CA LEU A 41 -9.22 1.33 14.72
C LEU A 41 -8.77 1.37 16.18
N GLU A 42 -8.56 2.57 16.73
CA GLU A 42 -8.21 2.75 18.15
C GLU A 42 -9.32 2.22 19.07
N ARG A 43 -10.60 2.50 18.78
CA ARG A 43 -11.74 1.96 19.54
C ARG A 43 -11.80 0.43 19.41
N PHE A 44 -11.58 -0.12 18.21
CA PHE A 44 -11.51 -1.57 18.00
C PHE A 44 -10.42 -2.21 18.87
N HIS A 45 -9.18 -1.71 18.81
CA HIS A 45 -8.07 -2.24 19.61
C HIS A 45 -8.32 -2.12 21.12
N ARG A 46 -8.91 -1.01 21.56
CA ARG A 46 -9.27 -0.81 22.98
C ARG A 46 -10.28 -1.85 23.45
N SER A 47 -11.35 -2.07 22.68
CA SER A 47 -12.36 -3.09 22.99
C SER A 47 -11.78 -4.50 23.00
N LEU A 48 -11.00 -4.86 21.97
CA LEU A 48 -10.32 -6.15 21.90
C LEU A 48 -9.45 -6.40 23.14
N LYS A 49 -8.64 -5.40 23.50
CA LYS A 49 -7.76 -5.50 24.67
C LYS A 49 -8.55 -5.67 25.96
N ALA A 50 -9.57 -4.84 26.18
CA ALA A 50 -10.35 -4.88 27.42
C ALA A 50 -11.18 -6.17 27.57
N GLU A 51 -11.75 -6.67 26.48
CA GLU A 51 -12.76 -7.74 26.53
C GLU A 51 -12.16 -9.14 26.34
N VAL A 52 -11.03 -9.24 25.61
CA VAL A 52 -10.41 -10.52 25.28
C VAL A 52 -9.07 -10.72 25.98
N LEU A 53 -8.24 -9.68 26.11
CA LEU A 53 -6.85 -9.87 26.54
C LEU A 53 -6.60 -9.50 28.00
N GLN A 54 -7.25 -8.46 28.51
CA GLN A 54 -6.98 -7.92 29.84
C GLN A 54 -7.41 -8.90 30.93
N GLY A 55 -6.45 -9.28 31.78
CA GLY A 55 -6.70 -10.19 32.90
C GLY A 55 -6.94 -11.64 32.52
N LYS A 56 -6.74 -12.03 31.25
CA LYS A 56 -6.89 -13.40 30.77
C LYS A 56 -5.52 -14.03 30.51
N TRP A 57 -5.41 -15.31 30.86
CA TRP A 57 -4.27 -16.16 30.54
C TRP A 57 -4.77 -17.27 29.63
N PHE A 58 -4.01 -17.56 28.58
CA PHE A 58 -4.33 -18.61 27.61
C PHE A 58 -3.25 -19.69 27.71
N ALA A 59 -3.66 -20.95 27.74
CA ALA A 59 -2.75 -22.09 27.83
C ALA A 59 -1.94 -22.29 26.55
N ASP A 60 -2.55 -22.00 25.40
CA ASP A 60 -1.93 -22.14 24.08
C ASP A 60 -2.50 -21.16 23.05
N SER A 61 -1.89 -21.15 21.85
CA SER A 61 -2.32 -20.31 20.74
C SER A 61 -3.70 -20.71 20.17
N GLY A 62 -4.10 -21.97 20.33
CA GLY A 62 -5.42 -22.45 19.89
C GLY A 62 -6.54 -21.91 20.77
N GLU A 63 -6.32 -21.82 22.08
CA GLU A 63 -7.26 -21.20 23.02
C GLU A 63 -7.42 -19.70 22.74
N LEU A 64 -6.30 -18.99 22.52
CA LEU A 64 -6.31 -17.59 22.13
C LEU A 64 -7.06 -17.38 20.79
N GLN A 65 -6.82 -18.24 19.81
CA GLN A 65 -7.51 -18.17 18.51
C GLN A 65 -9.02 -18.36 18.66
N ARG A 66 -9.48 -19.34 19.45
CA ARG A 66 -10.92 -19.53 19.74
C ARG A 66 -11.53 -18.30 20.41
N ALA A 67 -10.82 -17.69 21.35
CA ALA A 67 -11.28 -16.45 21.99
C ALA A 67 -11.41 -15.29 21.00
N PHE A 68 -10.45 -15.15 20.07
CA PHE A 68 -10.53 -14.16 18.99
C PHE A 68 -11.68 -14.44 18.01
N ASP A 69 -11.89 -15.69 17.61
CA ASP A 69 -12.96 -16.05 16.67
C ASP A 69 -14.34 -15.82 17.27
N HIS A 70 -14.52 -16.17 18.54
CA HIS A 70 -15.75 -15.89 19.28
C HIS A 70 -15.98 -14.37 19.39
N TRP A 71 -14.99 -13.61 19.86
CA TRP A 71 -15.13 -12.17 20.01
C TRP A 71 -15.36 -11.45 18.67
N ARG A 72 -14.70 -11.89 17.59
CA ARG A 72 -14.93 -11.37 16.23
C ARG A 72 -16.38 -11.55 15.79
N THR A 73 -17.00 -12.67 16.13
CA THR A 73 -18.41 -12.95 15.83
C THR A 73 -19.30 -11.96 16.59
N VAL A 74 -19.12 -11.86 17.91
CA VAL A 74 -19.88 -10.91 18.74
C VAL A 74 -19.70 -9.47 18.27
N TYR A 75 -18.47 -9.02 18.05
CA TYR A 75 -18.18 -7.65 17.66
C TYR A 75 -18.82 -7.25 16.32
N ASN A 76 -18.79 -8.17 15.33
CA ASN A 76 -19.26 -7.87 13.98
C ASN A 76 -20.74 -8.17 13.76
N LEU A 77 -21.35 -9.11 14.49
CA LEU A 77 -22.69 -9.62 14.21
C LEU A 77 -23.70 -9.37 15.34
N GLU A 78 -23.26 -9.07 16.55
CA GLU A 78 -24.16 -8.94 17.72
C GLU A 78 -24.04 -7.56 18.40
N ARG A 79 -22.82 -7.00 18.49
CA ARG A 79 -22.59 -5.71 19.16
C ARG A 79 -23.19 -4.57 18.34
N PRO A 80 -24.13 -3.79 18.91
CA PRO A 80 -24.60 -2.57 18.29
C PRO A 80 -23.55 -1.45 18.39
N HIS A 81 -23.43 -0.62 17.36
CA HIS A 81 -22.51 0.53 17.34
C HIS A 81 -23.29 1.82 17.12
N GLU A 82 -23.14 2.80 18.02
CA GLU A 82 -23.81 4.11 17.92
C GLU A 82 -23.51 4.82 16.59
N ALA A 83 -22.28 4.72 16.09
CA ALA A 83 -21.88 5.31 14.81
C ALA A 83 -22.56 4.66 13.59
N LEU A 84 -23.30 3.56 13.79
CA LEU A 84 -24.07 2.84 12.78
C LEU A 84 -25.58 2.82 13.12
N ASP A 85 -26.06 3.78 13.92
CA ASP A 85 -27.45 3.85 14.38
C ASP A 85 -27.88 2.57 15.13
N MET A 86 -26.98 2.07 15.98
CA MET A 86 -27.14 0.81 16.73
C MET A 86 -27.18 -0.45 15.85
N ALA A 87 -26.87 -0.36 14.56
CA ALA A 87 -26.65 -1.54 13.72
C ALA A 87 -25.30 -2.21 14.02
N VAL A 88 -25.17 -3.46 13.54
CA VAL A 88 -23.94 -4.26 13.67
C VAL A 88 -23.03 -4.07 12.43
N PRO A 89 -21.70 -4.16 12.55
CA PRO A 89 -20.79 -3.94 11.43
C PRO A 89 -21.06 -4.85 10.23
N GLY A 90 -21.42 -6.11 10.47
CA GLY A 90 -21.74 -7.10 9.45
C GLY A 90 -22.93 -6.70 8.56
N SER A 91 -23.85 -5.87 9.06
CA SER A 91 -24.99 -5.38 8.27
C SER A 91 -24.59 -4.39 7.18
N ARG A 92 -23.41 -3.77 7.28
CA ARG A 92 -22.88 -2.77 6.33
C ARG A 92 -21.78 -3.33 5.45
N TYR A 93 -21.27 -4.52 5.77
CA TYR A 93 -20.17 -5.14 5.04
C TYR A 93 -20.70 -6.02 3.91
N GLN A 94 -20.18 -5.82 2.70
CA GLN A 94 -20.37 -6.71 1.57
C GLN A 94 -19.00 -7.18 1.07
N PRO A 95 -18.78 -8.50 0.92
CA PRO A 95 -17.58 -9.00 0.27
C PRO A 95 -17.45 -8.42 -1.14
N SER A 96 -16.24 -8.02 -1.51
CA SER A 96 -15.97 -7.56 -2.88
C SER A 96 -16.23 -8.67 -3.88
N SER A 97 -16.93 -8.37 -4.97
CA SER A 97 -17.09 -9.29 -6.10
C SER A 97 -15.78 -9.51 -6.87
N ARG A 98 -14.79 -8.64 -6.66
CA ARG A 98 -13.46 -8.75 -7.27
C ARG A 98 -12.68 -9.88 -6.62
N ARG A 99 -12.42 -10.93 -7.39
CA ARG A 99 -11.51 -12.01 -6.96
C ARG A 99 -10.06 -11.53 -6.98
N TYR A 100 -9.29 -11.99 -6.00
CA TYR A 100 -7.84 -11.83 -6.00
C TYR A 100 -7.23 -12.68 -7.12
N SER A 101 -6.27 -12.10 -7.86
CA SER A 101 -5.48 -12.80 -8.88
C SER A 101 -4.00 -12.75 -8.50
N GLY A 102 -3.43 -13.87 -8.07
CA GLY A 102 -2.00 -13.96 -7.76
C GLY A 102 -1.09 -13.71 -8.97
N ASN A 103 -1.59 -13.95 -10.19
CA ASN A 103 -0.89 -13.74 -11.44
C ASN A 103 -1.34 -12.43 -12.07
N THR A 104 -0.57 -11.37 -11.86
CA THR A 104 -0.74 -10.11 -12.59
C THR A 104 0.19 -10.12 -13.79
N THR A 105 -0.36 -9.82 -14.97
CA THR A 105 0.44 -9.68 -16.19
C THR A 105 1.46 -8.56 -16.03
N PRO A 106 2.68 -8.72 -16.56
CA PRO A 106 3.64 -7.63 -16.62
C PRO A 106 3.02 -6.38 -17.27
N PRO A 107 3.44 -5.17 -16.89
CA PRO A 107 2.91 -3.95 -17.49
C PRO A 107 3.31 -3.88 -18.97
N GLU A 108 2.33 -3.62 -19.82
CA GLU A 108 2.53 -3.20 -21.19
C GLU A 108 2.49 -1.67 -21.24
N TYR A 109 3.40 -1.08 -21.99
CA TYR A 109 3.50 0.38 -22.15
C TYR A 109 3.31 0.72 -23.62
N ASP A 110 2.79 1.93 -23.87
CA ASP A 110 2.54 2.44 -25.21
C ASP A 110 3.81 2.47 -26.07
N GLU A 111 3.62 2.47 -27.39
CA GLU A 111 4.70 2.62 -28.35
C GLU A 111 5.49 3.93 -28.09
N GLY A 112 6.82 3.84 -28.16
CA GLY A 112 7.71 4.96 -27.84
C GLY A 112 8.06 5.13 -26.35
N VAL A 113 7.42 4.38 -25.43
CA VAL A 113 7.83 4.36 -24.02
C VAL A 113 9.05 3.44 -23.84
N MET A 114 10.15 3.98 -23.33
CA MET A 114 11.36 3.21 -23.08
C MET A 114 11.22 2.37 -21.80
N VAL A 115 11.22 1.05 -21.92
CA VAL A 115 11.11 0.16 -20.75
C VAL A 115 12.48 -0.16 -20.17
N ARG A 116 12.67 0.06 -18.87
CA ARG A 116 13.89 -0.32 -18.13
C ARG A 116 13.57 -1.22 -16.95
N LYS A 117 14.38 -2.25 -16.76
CA LYS A 117 14.36 -3.10 -15.57
C LYS A 117 15.20 -2.47 -14.46
N VAL A 118 14.65 -2.44 -13.26
CA VAL A 118 15.37 -2.08 -12.04
C VAL A 118 16.11 -3.31 -11.52
N ASP A 119 17.40 -3.17 -11.27
CA ASP A 119 18.25 -4.25 -10.80
C ASP A 119 18.00 -4.61 -9.32
N ILE A 120 18.72 -5.62 -8.84
CA ILE A 120 18.64 -6.09 -7.45
C ILE A 120 19.10 -5.05 -6.42
N SER A 121 19.93 -4.09 -6.84
CA SER A 121 20.38 -2.99 -5.97
C SER A 121 19.30 -1.93 -5.80
N GLY A 122 18.35 -1.85 -6.73
CA GLY A 122 17.30 -0.82 -6.79
C GLY A 122 17.64 0.30 -7.78
N LYS A 123 18.56 0.07 -8.71
CA LYS A 123 19.00 1.04 -9.71
C LYS A 123 18.53 0.64 -11.11
N LEU A 124 18.42 1.63 -11.98
CA LEU A 124 18.22 1.44 -13.41
C LEU A 124 19.21 2.33 -14.17
N SER A 125 19.47 2.02 -15.44
CA SER A 125 20.30 2.87 -16.28
C SER A 125 19.45 3.50 -17.39
N VAL A 126 19.80 4.72 -17.83
CA VAL A 126 19.18 5.41 -18.96
C VAL A 126 20.28 6.19 -19.68
N LYS A 127 20.44 5.99 -21.00
CA LYS A 127 21.45 6.68 -21.83
C LYS A 127 22.86 6.75 -21.18
N GLY A 128 23.31 5.66 -20.53
CA GLY A 128 24.63 5.58 -19.87
C GLY A 128 24.70 6.13 -18.44
N VAL A 129 23.64 6.75 -17.92
CA VAL A 129 23.55 7.22 -16.52
C VAL A 129 22.91 6.14 -15.65
N SER A 130 23.40 5.92 -14.43
CA SER A 130 22.82 5.01 -13.43
C SER A 130 22.06 5.80 -12.36
N LEU A 131 20.79 5.46 -12.12
CA LEU A 131 19.86 6.19 -11.28
C LEU A 131 19.18 5.25 -10.28
N SER A 132 18.92 5.71 -9.06
CA SER A 132 18.31 4.91 -7.98
C SER A 132 16.79 5.05 -7.94
N ALA A 133 16.06 4.03 -8.40
CA ALA A 133 14.60 3.97 -8.30
C ALA A 133 14.10 3.52 -6.92
N GLY A 134 14.99 2.96 -6.09
CA GLY A 134 14.70 2.56 -4.72
C GLY A 134 14.36 1.09 -4.57
N LYS A 135 14.32 0.63 -3.30
CA LYS A 135 14.24 -0.80 -2.96
C LYS A 135 12.91 -1.43 -3.35
N ALA A 136 11.81 -0.67 -3.33
CA ALA A 136 10.50 -1.18 -3.69
C ALA A 136 10.43 -1.69 -5.13
N PHE A 137 11.17 -1.06 -6.05
CA PHE A 137 11.13 -1.39 -7.47
C PHE A 137 12.11 -2.49 -7.88
N ARG A 138 12.81 -3.15 -6.96
CA ARG A 138 13.80 -4.19 -7.32
C ARG A 138 13.17 -5.30 -8.15
N GLY A 139 13.72 -5.53 -9.35
CA GLY A 139 13.22 -6.53 -10.30
C GLY A 139 12.07 -6.04 -11.19
N GLU A 140 11.50 -4.87 -10.91
CA GLU A 140 10.38 -4.30 -11.66
C GLU A 140 10.79 -3.73 -13.01
N ARG A 141 9.81 -3.64 -13.91
CA ARG A 141 9.93 -2.92 -15.18
C ARG A 141 9.17 -1.61 -15.11
N VAL A 142 9.87 -0.51 -15.32
CA VAL A 142 9.28 0.84 -15.40
C VAL A 142 9.31 1.33 -16.85
N GLY A 143 8.25 2.00 -17.25
CA GLY A 143 8.17 2.73 -18.51
C GLY A 143 8.70 4.15 -18.32
N LEU A 144 9.57 4.60 -19.22
CA LEU A 144 10.11 5.95 -19.23
C LEU A 144 9.49 6.68 -20.41
N LYS A 145 8.56 7.59 -20.12
CA LYS A 145 7.90 8.41 -21.12
C LYS A 145 8.61 9.75 -21.20
N GLU A 146 9.20 10.06 -22.35
CA GLU A 146 9.87 11.34 -22.57
C GLU A 146 8.86 12.49 -22.48
N THR A 147 9.23 13.55 -21.77
CA THR A 147 8.42 14.76 -21.68
C THR A 147 8.67 15.66 -22.89
N GLN A 148 8.03 16.84 -22.91
CA GLN A 148 8.33 17.86 -23.93
C GLN A 148 9.75 18.43 -23.78
N GLU A 149 10.38 18.28 -22.60
CA GLU A 149 11.76 18.69 -22.40
C GLU A 149 12.70 17.51 -22.67
N ASP A 150 13.61 17.70 -23.63
CA ASP A 150 14.62 16.70 -23.97
C ASP A 150 15.48 16.34 -22.75
N GLY A 151 15.65 15.04 -22.53
CA GLY A 151 16.36 14.49 -21.38
C GLY A 151 15.55 14.39 -20.08
N CYS A 152 14.28 14.81 -20.07
CA CYS A 152 13.37 14.65 -18.95
C CYS A 152 12.35 13.55 -19.22
N TYR A 153 12.20 12.60 -18.30
CA TYR A 153 11.28 11.46 -18.43
C TYR A 153 10.34 11.36 -17.24
N GLU A 154 9.08 11.01 -17.49
CA GLU A 154 8.21 10.48 -16.47
C GLU A 154 8.46 8.99 -16.28
N VAL A 155 8.53 8.57 -15.02
CA VAL A 155 8.68 7.16 -14.65
C VAL A 155 7.30 6.61 -14.33
N TRP A 156 6.84 5.67 -15.15
CA TRP A 156 5.56 4.99 -15.03
C TRP A 156 5.77 3.55 -14.59
N TRP A 157 4.93 3.10 -13.67
CA TRP A 157 4.86 1.71 -13.25
C TRP A 157 3.38 1.28 -13.33
N TYR A 158 3.08 0.37 -14.26
CA TYR A 158 1.72 0.15 -14.75
C TYR A 158 1.09 1.50 -15.12
N SER A 159 -0.12 1.78 -14.65
CA SER A 159 -0.86 3.02 -14.89
C SER A 159 -0.57 4.13 -13.87
N THR A 160 0.48 3.99 -13.04
CA THR A 160 0.80 4.99 -12.01
C THR A 160 2.12 5.69 -12.32
N LYS A 161 2.10 7.01 -12.34
CA LYS A 161 3.32 7.82 -12.34
C LYS A 161 3.97 7.70 -10.97
N VAL A 162 5.19 7.18 -10.93
CA VAL A 162 5.93 6.87 -9.69
C VAL A 162 7.16 7.75 -9.48
N GLY A 163 7.53 8.54 -10.49
CA GLY A 163 8.66 9.44 -10.41
C GLY A 163 8.92 10.20 -11.70
N VAL A 164 10.02 10.95 -11.69
CA VAL A 164 10.56 11.70 -12.82
C VAL A 164 12.08 11.56 -12.87
N ILE A 165 12.65 11.62 -14.06
CA ILE A 165 14.09 11.62 -14.33
C ILE A 165 14.46 12.92 -15.04
N ASP A 166 15.56 13.52 -14.62
CA ASP A 166 16.23 14.63 -15.32
C ASP A 166 17.67 14.20 -15.61
N LEU A 167 17.95 13.89 -16.88
CA LEU A 167 19.27 13.43 -17.30
C LEU A 167 20.32 14.55 -17.32
N LYS A 168 19.91 15.81 -17.50
CA LYS A 168 20.82 16.96 -17.44
C LYS A 168 21.38 17.10 -16.04
N LYS A 169 20.55 16.88 -15.02
CA LYS A 169 20.95 16.85 -13.59
C LYS A 169 21.43 15.48 -13.12
N LYS A 170 21.36 14.45 -13.98
CA LYS A 170 21.66 13.04 -13.64
C LYS A 170 20.90 12.58 -12.39
N SER A 171 19.65 12.99 -12.25
CA SER A 171 18.83 12.74 -11.07
C SER A 171 17.55 11.98 -11.40
N ILE A 172 17.06 11.27 -10.40
CA ILE A 172 15.74 10.64 -10.40
C ILE A 172 15.04 11.03 -9.10
N THR A 173 13.78 11.42 -9.19
CA THR A 173 12.92 11.69 -8.05
C THR A 173 11.77 10.70 -8.09
N MET A 174 11.76 9.78 -7.12
CA MET A 174 10.70 8.79 -6.95
C MET A 174 9.81 9.22 -5.78
N GLY A 175 8.49 9.19 -5.95
CA GLY A 175 7.58 9.57 -4.88
C GLY A 175 6.13 9.68 -5.32
N LYS A 176 5.25 9.85 -4.34
CA LYS A 176 3.78 9.83 -4.49
C LYS A 176 3.17 11.16 -4.97
N GLY A 177 4.01 12.14 -5.31
CA GLY A 177 3.60 13.50 -5.71
C GLY A 177 4.35 14.03 -6.94
N CYS A 178 4.97 13.15 -7.72
CA CYS A 178 5.69 13.48 -8.95
C CYS A 178 4.78 13.49 -10.17
#